data_AF-A0A926CTL4-F1
#
_entry.id   AF-A0A926CTL4-F1
#
_cell.length_a   1.000
_cell.length_b   1.000
_cell.length_c   1.000
_cell.angle_alpha   90.00
_cell.angle_beta   90.00
_cell.angle_gamma   90.00
#
_symmetry.space_group_name_H-M   'P 1'
#
loop_
_entity.id
_entity.type
_entity.pdbx_description
1 polymer ?
#
loop_
_entity_poly.entity_id
_entity_poly.type
_entity_poly.pdbx_seq_one_letter_code
_entity_poly.pdbx_strand_id
1 'polypeptide(L)'
;NLPSVTQEDHDRLLASVRQQLQARALSVFEAELGPNEILITETLSIAPEGERDDWKTFSAEVGDLTDSLTLRMRAIVQVVVIDQRRGEDIVFTRMGQRVPRGRLIEVGTIEYTQGPVISVDEQNQVTYTITGRGRVAGQVNAALIQEGLVGKTPEEALAYLASAVDLEPGTTPQITLSPDFTGRLPLLPVRITIRILAGET
;
A
#
# COMPACT_ATOMS: atom_id res chain seq x y z
N ASN A 1 -5.25 -34.56 -50.81
CA ASN A 1 -6.18 -33.43 -50.72
C ASN A 1 -5.73 -32.51 -49.63
N LEU A 2 -5.46 -31.25 -49.96
CA LEU A 2 -5.24 -30.22 -48.95
C LEU A 2 -6.59 -29.91 -48.28
N PRO A 3 -6.62 -29.64 -46.97
CA PRO A 3 -7.83 -29.13 -46.32
C PRO A 3 -8.17 -27.74 -46.88
N SER A 4 -9.46 -27.38 -46.83
CA SER A 4 -9.93 -26.03 -47.15
C SER A 4 -10.03 -25.19 -45.89
N VAL A 5 -9.60 -23.93 -45.94
CA VAL A 5 -9.75 -22.98 -44.83
C VAL A 5 -11.22 -22.75 -44.51
N THR A 6 -11.58 -22.79 -43.23
CA THR A 6 -12.94 -22.52 -42.75
C THR A 6 -13.03 -21.18 -42.00
N GLN A 7 -14.25 -20.64 -41.84
CA GLN A 7 -14.46 -19.47 -40.98
C GLN A 7 -14.02 -19.74 -39.53
N GLU A 8 -14.20 -20.97 -39.06
CA GLU A 8 -13.79 -21.38 -37.73
C GLU A 8 -12.26 -21.31 -37.57
N ASP A 9 -11.48 -21.60 -38.61
CA ASP A 9 -10.02 -21.46 -38.60
C ASP A 9 -9.60 -19.98 -38.49
N HIS A 10 -10.28 -19.09 -39.22
CA HIS A 10 -10.07 -17.64 -39.10
C HIS A 10 -10.37 -17.14 -37.68
N ASP A 11 -11.52 -17.52 -37.12
CA ASP A 11 -11.96 -17.07 -35.79
C ASP A 11 -11.02 -17.57 -34.68
N ARG A 12 -10.61 -18.84 -34.75
CA ARG A 12 -9.65 -19.44 -33.82
C ARG A 12 -8.29 -18.75 -33.89
N LEU A 13 -7.79 -18.49 -35.10
CA LEU A 13 -6.52 -17.80 -35.29
C LEU A 13 -6.58 -16.36 -34.78
N LEU A 14 -7.67 -15.64 -35.07
CA LEU A 14 -7.89 -14.28 -34.57
C LEU A 14 -7.91 -14.24 -33.04
N ALA A 15 -8.65 -15.13 -32.39
CA ALA A 15 -8.69 -15.22 -30.94
C ALA A 15 -7.29 -15.50 -30.35
N SER A 16 -6.52 -16.41 -30.95
CA SER A 16 -5.16 -16.72 -30.51
C SER A 16 -4.22 -15.52 -30.65
N VAL A 17 -4.25 -14.82 -31.78
CA VAL A 17 -3.41 -13.64 -32.01
C VAL A 17 -3.79 -12.48 -31.06
N ARG A 18 -5.08 -12.25 -30.80
CA ARG A 18 -5.52 -11.25 -29.81
C ARG A 18 -4.97 -11.56 -28.41
N GLN A 19 -5.02 -12.82 -27.98
CA GLN A 19 -4.46 -13.24 -26.70
C GLN A 19 -2.95 -13.02 -26.64
N GLN A 20 -2.22 -13.34 -27.71
CA GLN A 20 -0.77 -13.10 -27.80
C GLN A 20 -0.43 -11.60 -27.75
N LEU A 21 -1.23 -10.75 -28.42
CA LEU A 21 -1.06 -9.29 -28.39
C LEU A 21 -1.26 -8.74 -26.99
N GLN A 22 -2.30 -9.18 -26.27
CA GLN A 22 -2.55 -8.77 -24.89
C GLN A 22 -1.43 -9.23 -23.95
N ALA A 23 -0.98 -10.49 -24.04
CA ALA A 23 0.12 -11.00 -23.22
C ALA A 23 1.42 -10.22 -23.47
N ARG A 24 1.72 -9.90 -24.73
CA ARG A 24 2.89 -9.09 -25.09
C ARG A 24 2.76 -7.66 -24.57
N ALA A 25 1.58 -7.05 -24.69
CA ALA A 25 1.31 -5.71 -24.19
C ALA A 25 1.46 -5.64 -22.67
N LEU A 26 0.98 -6.65 -21.93
CA LEU A 26 1.18 -6.74 -20.49
C LEU A 26 2.65 -6.64 -20.10
N SER A 27 3.53 -7.41 -20.75
CA SER A 27 4.97 -7.34 -20.49
C SER A 27 5.60 -5.98 -20.84
N VAL A 28 5.05 -5.28 -21.84
CA VAL A 28 5.49 -3.91 -22.18
C VAL A 28 5.06 -2.94 -21.09
N PHE A 29 3.80 -2.99 -20.66
CA PHE A 29 3.30 -2.15 -19.59
C PHE A 29 4.05 -2.38 -18.28
N GLU A 30 4.29 -3.64 -17.89
CA GLU A 30 5.06 -3.98 -16.69
C GLU A 30 6.47 -3.40 -16.69
N ALA A 31 7.11 -3.31 -17.87
CA ALA A 31 8.45 -2.75 -18.02
C ALA A 31 8.48 -1.21 -17.94
N GLU A 32 7.34 -0.55 -18.16
CA GLU A 32 7.22 0.92 -18.14
C GLU A 32 6.68 1.46 -16.81
N LEU A 33 6.30 0.59 -15.86
CA LEU A 33 5.74 1.01 -14.58
C LEU A 33 6.72 1.85 -13.76
N GLY A 34 6.21 2.95 -13.24
CA GLY A 34 6.85 3.72 -12.19
C GLY A 34 6.92 2.98 -10.85
N PRO A 35 7.73 3.47 -9.90
CA PRO A 35 8.00 2.78 -8.64
C PRO A 35 6.80 2.63 -7.69
N ASN A 36 5.72 3.38 -7.89
CA ASN A 36 4.48 3.29 -7.10
C ASN A 36 3.26 3.01 -7.99
N GLU A 37 3.49 2.59 -9.23
CA GLU A 37 2.43 2.30 -10.18
C GLU A 37 2.16 0.81 -10.22
N ILE A 38 0.89 0.48 -10.36
CA ILE A 38 0.41 -0.90 -10.42
C ILE A 38 -0.58 -1.02 -11.57
N LEU A 39 -0.51 -2.17 -12.25
CA LEU A 39 -1.43 -2.51 -13.34
C LEU A 39 -2.66 -3.20 -12.80
N ILE A 40 -3.81 -2.79 -13.30
CA ILE A 40 -5.07 -3.48 -13.06
C ILE A 40 -5.30 -4.43 -14.23
N THR A 41 -4.76 -5.64 -14.14
CA THR A 41 -4.72 -6.62 -15.25
C THR A 41 -6.12 -6.96 -15.80
N GLU A 42 -7.14 -6.86 -14.97
CA GLU A 42 -8.55 -7.09 -15.31
C GLU A 42 -9.10 -6.04 -16.30
N THR A 43 -8.43 -4.90 -16.43
CA THR A 43 -8.77 -3.83 -17.38
C THR A 43 -8.03 -3.96 -18.72
N LEU A 44 -7.11 -4.92 -18.83
CA LEU A 44 -6.31 -5.14 -20.04
C LEU A 44 -7.22 -5.54 -21.19
N SER A 45 -7.29 -4.67 -22.20
CA SER A 45 -8.20 -4.86 -23.34
C SER A 45 -7.62 -4.27 -24.61
N ILE A 46 -8.06 -4.76 -25.77
CA ILE A 46 -7.82 -4.08 -27.04
C ILE A 46 -8.81 -2.91 -27.08
N ALA A 47 -8.32 -1.69 -27.29
CA ALA A 47 -9.16 -0.51 -27.35
C ALA A 47 -10.19 -0.65 -28.50
N PRO A 48 -11.43 -0.13 -28.36
CA PRO A 48 -12.45 -0.22 -29.42
C PRO A 48 -11.98 0.32 -30.78
N GLU A 49 -11.25 1.43 -30.79
CA GLU A 49 -10.61 2.03 -31.96
C GLU A 49 -9.29 1.35 -32.36
N GLY A 50 -8.81 0.45 -31.51
CA GLY A 50 -7.53 -0.23 -31.62
C GLY A 50 -7.53 -1.42 -32.57
N GLU A 51 -8.69 -1.84 -33.08
CA GLU A 51 -8.79 -2.97 -34.00
C GLU A 51 -9.42 -2.55 -35.33
N ARG A 52 -8.57 -2.13 -36.26
CA ARG A 52 -8.99 -1.74 -37.60
C ARG A 52 -8.82 -2.88 -38.60
N ASP A 53 -9.71 -2.96 -39.58
CA ASP A 53 -9.65 -4.03 -40.60
C ASP A 53 -8.43 -3.91 -41.51
N ASP A 54 -7.98 -2.68 -41.81
CA ASP A 54 -6.75 -2.45 -42.58
C ASP A 54 -5.46 -2.82 -41.82
N TRP A 55 -5.56 -3.18 -40.55
CA TRP A 55 -4.47 -3.71 -39.73
C TRP A 55 -4.48 -5.22 -39.57
N LYS A 56 -5.44 -5.91 -40.20
CA LYS A 56 -5.60 -7.37 -40.18
C LYS A 56 -5.42 -7.91 -41.60
N THR A 57 -4.56 -8.92 -41.75
CA THR A 57 -4.34 -9.57 -43.05
C THR A 57 -4.11 -11.05 -42.84
N PHE A 58 -5.03 -11.87 -43.33
CA PHE A 58 -4.87 -13.32 -43.42
C PHE A 58 -4.05 -13.69 -44.66
N SER A 59 -3.31 -14.81 -44.59
CA SER A 59 -2.53 -15.32 -45.72
C SER A 59 -3.37 -16.06 -46.76
N ALA A 60 -4.60 -16.45 -46.42
CA ALA A 60 -5.54 -17.20 -47.26
C ALA A 60 -6.98 -16.89 -46.86
N GLU A 61 -7.89 -16.94 -47.83
CA GLU A 61 -9.33 -16.70 -47.66
C GLU A 61 -10.08 -17.99 -47.31
N VAL A 62 -11.30 -17.85 -46.81
CA VAL A 62 -12.19 -19.00 -46.54
C VAL A 62 -12.48 -19.74 -47.86
N GLY A 63 -12.25 -21.05 -47.87
CA GLY A 63 -12.38 -21.91 -49.05
C GLY A 63 -11.08 -22.18 -49.80
N ASP A 64 -10.00 -21.44 -49.51
CA ASP A 64 -8.69 -21.70 -50.11
C ASP A 64 -8.12 -23.06 -49.66
N LEU A 65 -7.45 -23.76 -50.58
CA LEU A 65 -6.80 -25.04 -50.31
C LEU A 65 -5.34 -24.79 -49.88
N THR A 66 -5.09 -24.82 -48.57
CA THR A 66 -3.77 -24.63 -47.96
C THR A 66 -3.63 -25.47 -46.70
N ASP A 67 -2.42 -25.86 -46.37
CA ASP A 67 -2.08 -26.56 -45.12
C ASP A 67 -1.73 -25.59 -43.97
N SER A 68 -1.60 -24.29 -44.25
CA SER A 68 -1.19 -23.28 -43.30
C SER A 68 -1.98 -21.97 -43.46
N LEU A 69 -2.31 -21.37 -42.32
CA LEU A 69 -2.99 -20.08 -42.22
C LEU A 69 -2.20 -19.18 -41.27
N THR A 70 -1.86 -17.98 -41.72
CA THR A 70 -1.15 -16.97 -40.92
C THR A 70 -1.99 -15.68 -40.87
N LEU A 71 -1.95 -14.99 -39.73
CA LEU A 71 -2.58 -13.68 -39.53
C LEU A 71 -1.51 -12.66 -39.14
N ARG A 72 -1.41 -11.59 -39.92
CA ARG A 72 -0.69 -10.38 -39.53
C ARG A 72 -1.70 -9.39 -38.96
N MET A 73 -1.50 -8.99 -37.71
CA MET A 73 -2.40 -8.09 -36.99
C MET A 73 -1.62 -7.00 -36.25
N ARG A 74 -2.17 -5.79 -36.20
CA ARG A 74 -1.77 -4.74 -35.26
C ARG A 74 -2.98 -4.35 -34.42
N ALA A 75 -2.74 -4.01 -33.15
CA ALA A 75 -3.78 -3.53 -32.26
C ALA A 75 -3.26 -2.44 -31.32
N ILE A 76 -4.16 -1.58 -30.84
CA ILE A 76 -3.90 -0.71 -29.69
C ILE A 76 -4.46 -1.42 -28.45
N VAL A 77 -3.60 -1.68 -27.48
CA VAL A 77 -3.97 -2.29 -26.20
C VAL A 77 -3.98 -1.19 -25.15
N GLN A 78 -4.94 -1.25 -24.23
CA GLN A 78 -5.09 -0.33 -23.12
C GLN A 78 -5.20 -1.10 -21.79
N VAL A 79 -4.80 -0.45 -20.71
CA VAL A 79 -4.89 -0.96 -19.34
C VAL A 79 -4.92 0.23 -18.39
N VAL A 80 -5.60 0.08 -17.25
CA VAL A 80 -5.59 1.06 -16.18
C VAL A 80 -4.36 0.86 -15.32
N VAL A 81 -3.61 1.95 -15.14
CA VAL A 81 -2.51 2.08 -14.18
C VAL A 81 -2.98 2.98 -13.06
N ILE A 82 -2.70 2.61 -11.82
CA ILE A 82 -2.98 3.46 -10.65
C ILE A 82 -1.71 3.77 -9.88
N ASP A 83 -1.60 5.00 -9.38
CA ASP A 83 -0.55 5.42 -8.44
C ASP A 83 -0.99 5.07 -7.02
N GLN A 84 -0.29 4.13 -6.41
CA GLN A 84 -0.59 3.59 -5.08
C GLN A 84 -0.44 4.65 -3.97
N ARG A 85 0.40 5.69 -4.15
CA ARG A 85 0.69 6.68 -3.09
C ARG A 85 -0.56 7.37 -2.58
N ARG A 86 -1.50 7.69 -3.48
CA ARG A 86 -2.76 8.35 -3.09
C ARG A 86 -3.59 7.47 -2.17
N GLY A 87 -3.60 6.16 -2.45
CA GLY A 87 -4.28 5.19 -1.60
C GLY A 87 -3.61 5.02 -0.24
N GLU A 88 -2.28 5.03 -0.21
CA GLU A 88 -1.48 4.97 1.02
C GLU A 88 -1.72 6.18 1.93
N ASP A 89 -1.83 7.39 1.37
CA ASP A 89 -2.14 8.62 2.12
C ASP A 89 -3.52 8.52 2.80
N ILE A 90 -4.51 7.97 2.09
CA ILE A 90 -5.85 7.73 2.64
C ILE A 90 -5.78 6.71 3.78
N VAL A 91 -5.06 5.60 3.57
CA VAL A 91 -4.87 4.56 4.59
C VAL A 91 -4.15 5.11 5.82
N PHE A 92 -3.06 5.86 5.64
CA PHE A 92 -2.30 6.48 6.71
C PHE A 92 -3.17 7.42 7.56
N THR A 93 -3.96 8.26 6.89
CA THR A 93 -4.90 9.17 7.56
C THR A 93 -5.93 8.40 8.40
N ARG A 94 -6.48 7.30 7.85
CA ARG A 94 -7.43 6.43 8.57
C ARG A 94 -6.77 5.68 9.73
N MET A 95 -5.52 5.26 9.59
CA MET A 95 -4.75 4.65 10.68
C MET A 95 -4.56 5.65 11.81
N GLY A 96 -4.16 6.89 11.52
CA GLY A 96 -3.97 7.96 12.51
C GLY A 96 -5.21 8.23 13.36
N GLN A 97 -6.40 8.16 12.78
CA GLN A 97 -7.68 8.33 13.48
C GLN A 97 -7.98 7.20 14.50
N ARG A 98 -7.32 6.04 14.36
CA ARG A 98 -7.50 4.88 15.25
C ARG A 98 -6.42 4.80 16.32
N VAL A 99 -5.41 5.67 16.29
CA VAL A 99 -4.33 5.68 17.28
C VAL A 99 -4.89 6.21 18.61
N PRO A 100 -4.72 5.46 19.72
CA PRO A 100 -5.10 5.94 21.04
C PRO A 100 -4.38 7.25 21.40
N ARG A 101 -5.01 8.09 22.23
CA ARG A 101 -4.37 9.30 22.74
C ARG A 101 -3.04 8.97 23.43
N GLY A 102 -2.06 9.86 23.27
CA GLY A 102 -0.72 9.67 23.86
C GLY A 102 0.12 8.60 23.16
N ARG A 103 -0.27 8.16 21.96
CA ARG A 103 0.50 7.25 21.12
C ARG A 103 0.68 7.81 19.71
N LEU A 104 1.70 7.32 19.01
CA LEU A 104 1.98 7.66 17.61
C LEU A 104 2.27 6.39 16.81
N ILE A 105 1.95 6.42 15.52
CA ILE A 105 2.37 5.38 14.58
C ILE A 105 3.88 5.53 14.36
N GLU A 106 4.61 4.43 14.48
CA GLU A 106 5.99 4.38 14.05
C GLU A 106 6.04 4.29 12.52
N VAL A 107 6.26 5.41 11.84
CA VAL A 107 6.15 5.53 10.37
C VAL A 107 7.02 4.52 9.62
N GLY A 108 8.21 4.21 10.13
CA GLY A 108 9.12 3.23 9.51
C GLY A 108 8.67 1.76 9.62
N THR A 109 7.54 1.50 10.25
CA THR A 109 6.97 0.15 10.47
C THR A 109 5.72 -0.09 9.65
N ILE A 110 5.32 0.89 8.84
CA ILE A 110 4.08 0.80 8.09
C ILE A 110 4.31 -0.06 6.85
N GLU A 111 3.52 -1.12 6.76
CA GLU A 111 3.43 -1.98 5.60
C GLU A 111 2.06 -1.76 4.95
N TYR A 112 2.09 -1.44 3.65
CA TYR A 112 0.90 -1.33 2.83
C TYR A 112 0.77 -2.60 1.98
N THR A 113 -0.45 -3.16 1.96
CA THR A 113 -0.79 -4.31 1.14
C THR A 113 -2.00 -3.95 0.30
N GLN A 114 -1.83 -3.96 -1.02
CA GLN A 114 -2.96 -3.89 -1.93
C GLN A 114 -3.75 -5.20 -1.86
N GLY A 115 -5.07 -5.07 -1.71
CA GLY A 115 -6.01 -6.17 -1.79
C GLY A 115 -6.51 -6.40 -3.22
N PRO A 116 -7.44 -7.33 -3.40
CA PRO A 116 -8.01 -7.61 -4.71
C PRO A 116 -8.78 -6.40 -5.26
N VAL A 117 -8.86 -6.37 -6.59
CA VAL A 117 -9.82 -5.54 -7.31
C VAL A 117 -11.23 -6.08 -7.01
N ILE A 118 -12.10 -5.19 -6.54
CA ILE A 118 -13.49 -5.51 -6.19
C ILE A 118 -14.37 -5.41 -7.44
N SER A 119 -14.17 -4.36 -8.23
CA SER A 119 -14.95 -4.14 -9.45
C SER A 119 -14.20 -3.22 -10.42
N VAL A 120 -14.50 -3.42 -11.70
CA VAL A 120 -14.14 -2.52 -12.80
C VAL A 120 -15.45 -2.22 -13.53
N ASP A 121 -15.78 -0.94 -13.71
CA ASP A 121 -16.98 -0.55 -14.47
C ASP A 121 -16.70 -0.37 -15.97
N GLU A 122 -17.75 -0.11 -16.75
CA GLU A 122 -17.66 0.11 -18.20
C GLU A 122 -16.87 1.37 -18.58
N GLN A 123 -16.65 2.29 -17.63
CA GLN A 123 -15.84 3.49 -17.78
C GLN A 123 -14.40 3.30 -17.28
N ASN A 124 -13.97 2.06 -17.02
CA ASN A 124 -12.67 1.70 -16.48
C ASN A 124 -12.39 2.30 -15.09
N GLN A 125 -13.40 2.61 -14.29
CA GLN A 125 -13.21 2.96 -12.89
C GLN A 125 -12.98 1.69 -12.08
N VAL A 126 -11.89 1.69 -11.32
CA VAL A 126 -11.45 0.54 -10.54
C VAL A 126 -11.73 0.78 -9.06
N THR A 127 -12.47 -0.14 -8.44
CA THR A 127 -12.63 -0.21 -6.99
C THR A 127 -11.78 -1.36 -6.46
N TYR A 128 -10.95 -1.08 -5.46
CA TYR A 128 -10.02 -2.06 -4.87
C TYR A 128 -9.79 -1.74 -3.39
N THR A 129 -9.17 -2.66 -2.67
CA THR A 129 -8.83 -2.48 -1.25
C THR A 129 -7.35 -2.16 -1.07
N ILE A 130 -7.01 -1.32 -0.10
CA ILE A 130 -5.65 -1.21 0.44
C ILE A 130 -5.73 -1.39 1.96
N THR A 131 -4.84 -2.20 2.51
CA THR A 131 -4.68 -2.40 3.94
C THR A 131 -3.34 -1.82 4.38
N GLY A 132 -3.32 -1.03 5.45
CA GLY A 132 -2.09 -0.59 6.12
C GLY A 132 -1.98 -1.25 7.49
N ARG A 133 -0.77 -1.69 7.84
CA ARG A 133 -0.41 -2.21 9.17
C ARG A 133 0.82 -1.49 9.67
N GLY A 134 0.90 -1.20 10.96
CA GLY A 134 2.06 -0.55 11.55
C GLY A 134 2.04 -0.64 13.07
N ARG A 135 3.20 -0.49 13.69
CA ARG A 135 3.35 -0.47 15.14
C ARG A 135 3.00 0.91 15.68
N VAL A 136 2.48 0.93 16.89
CA VAL A 136 2.13 2.14 17.62
C VAL A 136 2.94 2.16 18.90
N ALA A 137 3.64 3.26 19.15
CA ALA A 137 4.44 3.48 20.36
C ALA A 137 3.85 4.58 21.24
N GLY A 138 4.13 4.52 22.53
CA GLY A 138 3.84 5.59 23.47
C GLY A 138 4.57 6.87 23.08
N GLN A 139 3.85 7.99 23.02
CA GLN A 139 4.43 9.30 22.82
C GLN A 139 4.70 9.93 24.19
N VAL A 140 5.97 9.87 24.62
CA VAL A 140 6.39 10.46 25.89
C VAL A 140 6.75 11.93 25.67
N ASN A 141 5.91 12.84 26.15
CA ASN A 141 6.24 14.26 26.18
C ASN A 141 6.94 14.60 27.51
N ALA A 142 8.27 14.66 27.49
CA ALA A 142 9.07 14.92 28.68
C ALA A 142 8.70 16.25 29.36
N ALA A 143 8.40 17.31 28.61
CA ALA A 143 8.04 18.60 29.19
C ALA A 143 6.72 18.52 29.98
N LEU A 144 5.72 17.85 29.40
CA LEU A 144 4.41 17.69 30.04
C LEU A 144 4.50 16.81 31.30
N ILE A 145 5.37 15.80 31.28
CA ILE A 145 5.65 14.95 32.44
C ILE A 145 6.41 15.74 33.51
N GLN A 146 7.40 16.56 33.13
CA GLN A 146 8.13 17.42 34.08
C GLN A 146 7.16 18.34 34.84
N GLU A 147 6.23 18.98 34.14
CA GLU A 147 5.20 19.83 34.75
C GLU A 147 4.31 19.04 35.72
N GLY A 148 3.88 17.85 35.33
CA GLY A 148 3.08 16.97 36.19
C GLY A 148 3.83 16.46 37.43
N LEU A 149 5.15 16.42 37.40
CA LEU A 149 6.01 15.93 38.49
C LEU A 149 6.37 16.99 39.56
N VAL A 150 6.18 18.26 39.25
CA VAL A 150 6.54 19.40 40.12
C VAL A 150 5.97 19.23 41.54
N GLY A 151 6.85 19.31 42.55
CA GLY A 151 6.47 19.35 43.98
C GLY A 151 5.93 18.04 44.58
N LYS A 152 5.76 16.98 43.77
CA LYS A 152 5.31 15.67 44.23
C LYS A 152 6.36 14.95 45.10
N THR A 153 5.92 14.13 46.03
CA THR A 153 6.81 13.14 46.67
C THR A 153 7.20 12.03 45.67
N PRO A 154 8.26 11.25 45.91
CA PRO A 154 8.59 10.09 45.08
C PRO A 154 7.41 9.14 44.87
N GLU A 155 6.64 8.87 45.92
CA GLU A 155 5.47 7.98 45.85
C GLU A 155 4.35 8.57 44.98
N GLU A 156 4.03 9.85 45.18
CA GLU A 156 3.05 10.56 44.35
C GLU A 156 3.49 10.63 42.88
N ALA A 157 4.78 10.79 42.64
CA ALA A 157 5.37 10.83 41.31
C ALA A 157 5.33 9.46 40.63
N LEU A 158 5.65 8.38 41.35
CA LEU A 158 5.52 7.00 40.84
C LEU A 158 4.07 6.69 40.47
N ALA A 159 3.11 7.04 41.32
CA ALA A 159 1.69 6.86 41.05
C ALA A 159 1.23 7.69 39.82
N TYR A 160 1.70 8.93 39.72
CA TYR A 160 1.44 9.77 38.55
C TYR A 160 1.99 9.15 37.27
N LEU A 161 3.27 8.76 37.24
CA LEU A 161 3.90 8.15 36.07
C LEU A 161 3.19 6.86 35.66
N ALA A 162 2.86 5.98 36.60
CA ALA A 162 2.13 4.75 36.31
C ALA A 162 0.75 4.98 35.65
N SER A 163 0.14 6.15 35.88
CA SER A 163 -1.14 6.52 35.27
C SER A 163 -1.01 7.37 33.98
N ALA A 164 0.07 8.14 33.85
CA ALA A 164 0.24 9.16 32.83
C ALA A 164 1.05 8.70 31.62
N VAL A 165 1.89 7.66 31.79
CA VAL A 165 2.69 7.07 30.72
C VAL A 165 2.42 5.57 30.58
N ASP A 166 2.48 5.12 29.34
CA ASP A 166 2.34 3.71 28.97
C ASP A 166 3.69 3.02 29.18
N LEU A 167 3.86 2.44 30.38
CA LEU A 167 5.05 1.72 30.76
C LEU A 167 4.96 0.27 30.30
N GLU A 168 6.10 -0.31 29.92
CA GLU A 168 6.18 -1.73 29.62
C GLU A 168 5.72 -2.57 30.83
N PRO A 169 4.95 -3.66 30.64
CA PRO A 169 4.48 -4.50 31.73
C PRO A 169 5.62 -4.96 32.65
N GLY A 170 5.45 -4.77 33.96
CA GLY A 170 6.47 -5.13 34.96
C GLY A 170 7.60 -4.11 35.13
N THR A 171 7.62 -3.02 34.36
CA THR A 171 8.60 -1.94 34.53
C THR A 171 8.12 -0.93 35.57
N THR A 172 9.01 -0.57 36.51
CA THR A 172 8.77 0.49 37.50
C THR A 172 9.71 1.67 37.23
N PRO A 173 9.19 2.92 37.13
CA PRO A 173 10.04 4.09 36.95
C PRO A 173 10.99 4.26 38.14
N GLN A 174 12.22 4.69 37.88
CA GLN A 174 13.18 5.01 38.95
C GLN A 174 13.24 6.52 39.17
N ILE A 175 13.17 6.93 40.44
CA ILE A 175 13.27 8.33 40.84
C ILE A 175 14.47 8.47 41.76
N THR A 176 15.40 9.35 41.38
CA THR A 176 16.55 9.71 42.20
C THR A 176 16.46 11.20 42.53
N LEU A 177 16.47 11.52 43.82
CA LEU A 177 16.47 12.89 44.32
C LEU A 177 17.87 13.25 44.79
N SER A 178 18.41 14.35 44.28
CA SER A 178 19.68 14.90 44.77
C SER A 178 19.73 16.42 44.57
N PRO A 179 20.04 17.19 45.63
CA PRO A 179 20.01 16.81 47.04
C PRO A 179 18.57 16.59 47.56
N ASP A 180 18.37 15.79 48.60
CA ASP A 180 17.06 15.28 49.05
C ASP A 180 16.41 16.08 50.20
N PHE A 181 16.83 17.32 50.42
CA PHE A 181 16.52 18.11 51.62
C PHE A 181 15.04 18.19 52.03
N THR A 182 14.11 18.13 51.08
CA THR A 182 12.67 18.30 51.32
C THR A 182 11.86 17.02 51.13
N GLY A 183 12.47 15.92 50.67
CA GLY A 183 11.78 14.69 50.28
C GLY A 183 10.78 14.86 49.13
N ARG A 184 10.86 15.96 48.36
CA ARG A 184 9.94 16.30 47.25
C ARG A 184 10.70 16.66 45.99
N LEU A 185 10.05 16.47 44.85
CA LEU A 185 10.57 16.87 43.55
C LEU A 185 10.66 18.41 43.43
N PRO A 186 11.66 18.94 42.70
CA PRO A 186 11.84 20.38 42.52
C PRO A 186 10.60 21.11 42.01
N LEU A 187 10.43 22.36 42.46
CA LEU A 187 9.30 23.20 42.02
C LEU A 187 9.48 23.77 40.59
N LEU A 188 10.72 23.77 40.08
CA LEU A 188 11.03 24.26 38.75
C LEU A 188 11.19 23.05 37.80
N PRO A 189 10.35 22.89 36.76
CA PRO A 189 10.38 21.75 35.84
C PRO A 189 11.75 21.50 35.22
N VAL A 190 12.49 22.56 34.89
CA VAL A 190 13.85 22.50 34.32
C VAL A 190 14.86 21.77 35.21
N ARG A 191 14.57 21.61 36.50
CA ARG A 191 15.40 20.86 37.45
C ARG A 191 15.06 19.37 37.52
N ILE A 192 14.04 18.91 36.79
CA ILE A 192 13.64 17.50 36.70
C ILE A 192 14.17 16.96 35.38
N THR A 193 15.12 16.02 35.43
CA THR A 193 15.63 15.36 34.22
C THR A 193 14.91 14.05 34.01
N ILE A 194 14.28 13.88 32.85
CA ILE A 194 13.61 12.64 32.47
C ILE A 194 14.51 11.91 31.47
N ARG A 195 14.80 10.64 31.76
CA ARG A 195 15.50 9.73 30.85
C ARG A 195 14.53 8.62 30.46
N ILE A 196 14.30 8.50 29.16
CA ILE A 196 13.49 7.43 28.59
C ILE A 196 14.47 6.35 28.14
N LEU A 197 14.31 5.15 28.67
CA LEU A 197 15.07 3.97 28.26
C LEU A 197 14.17 3.15 27.34
N ALA A 198 14.71 2.68 26.21
CA ALA A 198 13.98 1.74 25.36
C ALA A 198 13.90 0.40 26.09
N GLY A 199 12.71 -0.22 26.10
CA GLY A 199 12.57 -1.62 26.50
C GLY A 199 13.35 -2.50 25.52
N GLU A 200 14.12 -3.46 26.05
CA GLU A 200 14.69 -4.51 25.20
C GLU A 200 13.51 -5.33 24.66
N THR A 201 13.42 -5.44 23.33
CA THR A 201 12.35 -6.19 22.64
C THR A 201 12.73 -7.65 22.48
#